data_AF-A0A4S4KWW8-F1
#
_entry.id   AF-A0A4S4KWW8-F1
#
_cell.length_a   1.000
_cell.length_b   1.000
_cell.length_c   1.000
_cell.angle_alpha   90.00
_cell.angle_beta   90.00
_cell.angle_gamma   90.00
#
_symmetry.space_group_name_H-M   'P 1'
#
loop_
_entity.id
_entity.type
_entity.pdbx_description
1 polymer ?
#
loop_
_entity_poly.entity_id
_entity_poly.type
_entity_poly.pdbx_seq_one_letter_code
_entity_poly.pdbx_strand_id
1 'polypeptide(L)'
;MANCNGDCTNASPASLNLFKIDEAGLLSGTVANGEWGLGQTIAQKLVVDLDQTIPAALPNGNDMIRHETLAIHTPNQPAVLRGMRSTD
;
A
#
# COMPACT_ATOMS: atom_id res chain seq x y z
N MET A 1 -0.78 -3.65 6.00
CA MET A 1 -0.84 -3.26 7.41
C MET A 1 0.04 -4.17 8.24
N ALA A 2 0.35 -3.79 9.47
CA ALA A 2 1.01 -4.65 10.45
C ALA A 2 0.69 -4.17 11.87
N ASN A 3 0.39 -5.11 12.76
CA ASN A 3 0.11 -4.80 14.16
C ASN A 3 1.39 -4.43 14.91
N CYS A 4 1.34 -3.34 15.68
CA CYS A 4 2.48 -2.83 16.43
C CYS A 4 2.73 -3.61 17.74
N ASN A 5 1.77 -4.43 18.19
CA ASN A 5 1.74 -5.10 19.49
C ASN A 5 1.97 -4.12 20.67
N GLY A 6 1.48 -2.89 20.52
CA GLY A 6 1.73 -1.78 21.45
C GLY A 6 1.71 -0.43 20.75
N ASP A 7 2.44 0.54 21.27
CA ASP A 7 2.61 1.85 20.67
C ASP A 7 3.46 1.78 19.38
N CYS A 8 2.91 2.24 18.27
CA CYS A 8 3.56 2.21 16.97
C CYS A 8 4.80 3.11 16.87
N THR A 9 4.92 4.14 17.73
CA THR A 9 6.10 5.01 17.78
C THR A 9 7.37 4.25 18.21
N ASN A 10 7.21 3.14 18.93
CA ASN A 10 8.30 2.28 19.37
C ASN A 10 8.55 1.07 18.45
N ALA A 11 7.70 0.87 17.43
CA ALA A 11 7.82 -0.26 16.52
C ALA A 11 8.91 0.01 15.47
N SER A 12 9.79 -0.98 15.24
CA SER A 12 10.73 -0.94 14.13
C SER A 12 10.04 -1.41 12.85
N PRO A 13 10.03 -0.63 11.74
CA PRO A 13 9.41 -1.04 10.49
C PRO A 13 9.95 -2.37 9.94
N ALA A 14 11.21 -2.70 10.23
CA ALA A 14 11.86 -3.93 9.75
C ALA A 14 11.42 -5.19 10.51
N SER A 15 10.87 -5.05 11.73
CA SER A 15 10.39 -6.19 12.53
C SER A 15 8.88 -6.43 12.39
N LEU A 16 8.17 -5.59 11.64
CA LEU A 16 6.73 -5.69 11.47
C LEU A 16 6.35 -6.80 10.51
N ASN A 17 5.39 -7.62 10.92
CA ASN A 17 4.81 -8.66 10.08
C ASN A 17 3.71 -8.06 9.20
N LEU A 18 4.10 -7.64 8.00
CA LEU A 18 3.18 -7.02 7.05
C LEU A 18 2.22 -8.06 6.44
N PHE A 19 0.94 -7.72 6.46
CA PHE A 19 -0.09 -8.38 5.65
C PHE A 19 -0.69 -7.38 4.67
N LYS A 20 -1.06 -7.87 3.49
CA LYS A 20 -1.69 -7.06 2.44
C LYS A 20 -3.19 -6.94 2.75
N ILE A 21 -3.73 -5.74 2.59
CA ILE A 21 -5.17 -5.49 2.70
C ILE A 21 -5.80 -5.12 1.34
N ASP A 22 -4.98 -4.68 0.40
CA ASP A 22 -5.40 -4.23 -0.92
C ASP A 22 -4.27 -4.31 -1.96
N GLU A 23 -4.65 -4.41 -3.23
CA GLU A 23 -3.81 -4.16 -4.39
C GLU A 23 -4.60 -3.77 -5.65
N ALA A 24 -4.00 -2.91 -6.47
CA ALA A 24 -4.44 -2.66 -7.84
C ALA A 24 -3.26 -2.81 -8.82
N GLY A 25 -3.37 -3.77 -9.72
CA GLY A 25 -2.36 -4.10 -10.73
C GLY A 25 -2.70 -3.55 -12.12
N LEU A 26 -2.55 -4.40 -13.14
CA LEU A 26 -3.04 -4.14 -14.49
C LEU A 26 -4.56 -4.36 -14.51
N LEU A 27 -5.32 -3.31 -14.76
CA LEU A 27 -6.78 -3.32 -14.74
C LEU A 27 -7.37 -3.70 -16.10
N SER A 28 -6.76 -3.23 -17.19
CA SER A 28 -7.18 -3.53 -18.55
C SER A 28 -6.02 -3.38 -19.55
N GLY A 29 -6.13 -4.00 -20.73
CA GLY A 29 -5.14 -3.88 -21.81
C GLY A 29 -3.93 -4.80 -21.66
N THR A 30 -2.74 -4.31 -22.01
CA THR A 30 -1.48 -5.07 -21.95
C THR A 30 -0.47 -4.38 -21.05
N VAL A 31 0.62 -5.06 -20.69
CA VAL A 31 1.68 -4.48 -19.84
C VAL A 31 2.20 -3.15 -20.39
N ALA A 32 2.37 -3.04 -21.71
CA ALA A 32 2.91 -1.85 -22.35
C ALA A 32 1.86 -0.73 -22.59
N ASN A 33 0.59 -1.09 -22.77
CA ASN A 33 -0.47 -0.16 -23.21
C ASN A 33 -1.77 -0.38 -22.41
N GLY A 34 -1.67 -0.54 -21.10
CA GLY A 34 -2.79 -0.87 -20.22
C GLY A 34 -3.14 0.22 -19.23
N GLU A 35 -4.33 0.12 -18.66
CA GLU A 35 -4.73 0.90 -17.50
C GLU A 35 -4.20 0.20 -16.25
N TRP A 36 -3.38 0.90 -15.46
CA TRP A 36 -2.81 0.39 -14.21
C TRP A 36 -3.47 1.08 -13.02
N GLY A 37 -3.55 0.41 -11.87
CA GLY A 37 -4.06 0.98 -10.62
C GLY A 37 -3.42 2.33 -10.28
N LEU A 38 -2.11 2.48 -10.52
CA LEU A 38 -1.41 3.76 -10.34
C LEU A 38 -1.99 4.89 -11.20
N GLY A 39 -2.43 4.59 -12.43
CA GLY A 39 -3.08 5.55 -13.31
C GLY A 39 -4.40 6.08 -12.72
N GLN A 40 -5.18 5.21 -12.09
CA GLN A 40 -6.41 5.60 -11.39
C GLN A 40 -6.13 6.47 -10.16
N THR A 41 -5.14 6.09 -9.35
CA THR A 41 -4.71 6.88 -8.17
C THR A 41 -4.24 8.29 -8.56
N ILE A 42 -3.52 8.42 -9.68
CA ILE A 42 -3.11 9.74 -10.20
C ILE A 42 -4.34 10.55 -10.61
N ALA A 43 -5.32 9.95 -11.29
CA ALA A 43 -6.57 10.62 -11.68
C ALA A 43 -7.36 11.12 -10.45
N GLN A 44 -7.19 10.47 -9.30
CA GLN A 44 -7.77 10.85 -8.00
C GLN A 44 -6.91 11.84 -7.18
N LYS A 45 -6.02 12.61 -7.82
CA LYS A 45 -5.15 13.62 -7.18
C LYS A 45 -4.19 13.04 -6.14
N LEU A 46 -3.68 11.82 -6.37
CA LEU A 46 -2.79 11.12 -5.43
C LEU A 46 -3.42 10.86 -4.06
N VAL A 47 -4.74 11.01 -3.96
CA VAL A 47 -5.50 10.30 -2.94
C VAL A 47 -5.42 8.85 -3.38
N VAL A 48 -4.50 8.10 -2.76
CA VAL A 48 -4.75 6.67 -2.62
C VAL A 48 -6.08 6.63 -1.92
N ASP A 49 -7.12 6.14 -2.58
CA ASP A 49 -8.42 6.01 -1.98
C ASP A 49 -8.25 5.22 -0.68
N LEU A 50 -8.18 5.95 0.44
CA LEU A 50 -7.96 5.37 1.77
C LEU A 50 -9.22 4.61 2.22
N ASP A 51 -10.26 4.58 1.38
CA ASP A 51 -11.37 3.63 1.41
C ASP A 51 -10.96 2.22 0.95
N GLN A 52 -9.66 1.91 0.96
CA GLN A 52 -9.21 0.57 1.30
C GLN A 52 -9.66 0.24 2.71
N THR A 53 -10.91 -0.17 2.75
CA THR A 53 -11.72 -0.41 3.92
C THR A 53 -10.91 -1.31 4.84
N ILE A 54 -10.52 -0.79 6.01
CA ILE A 54 -9.87 -1.61 7.03
C ILE A 54 -10.80 -2.81 7.25
N PRO A 55 -10.32 -4.06 7.02
CA PRO A 55 -11.19 -5.22 7.11
C PRO A 55 -11.89 -5.24 8.47
N ALA A 56 -13.22 -5.29 8.49
CA ALA A 56 -13.99 -5.25 9.74
C ALA A 56 -13.68 -6.43 10.69
N ALA A 57 -13.14 -7.52 10.15
CA ALA A 57 -12.68 -8.68 10.91
C ALA A 57 -11.26 -8.50 11.51
N LEU A 58 -10.57 -7.39 11.21
CA LEU A 58 -9.27 -7.11 11.78
C LEU A 58 -9.44 -6.83 13.29
N PRO A 59 -8.66 -7.46 14.17
CA PRO A 59 -8.67 -7.15 15.59
C PRO A 59 -8.35 -5.67 15.83
N ASN A 60 -9.02 -5.07 16.82
CA ASN A 60 -8.69 -3.70 17.25
C ASN A 60 -7.26 -3.64 17.79
N GLY A 61 -6.54 -2.58 17.45
CA GLY A 61 -5.17 -2.35 17.91
C GLY A 61 -4.54 -1.15 17.21
N ASN A 62 -3.29 -0.87 17.59
CA ASN A 62 -2.47 0.10 16.89
C ASN A 62 -1.75 -0.63 15.76
N ASP A 63 -1.95 -0.16 14.54
CA ASP A 63 -1.41 -0.76 13.33
C ASP A 63 -0.63 0.28 12.52
N MET A 64 0.44 -0.16 11.87
CA MET A 64 1.06 0.63 10.81
C MET A 64 0.38 0.32 9.48
N ILE A 65 -0.03 1.37 8.78
CA ILE A 65 -0.41 1.31 7.37
C ILE A 65 0.82 1.58 6.51
N ARG A 66 1.07 0.69 5.56
CA ARG A 66 2.13 0.82 4.56
C ARG A 66 1.50 0.89 3.18
N HIS A 67 1.79 1.96 2.46
CA HIS A 67 1.46 2.12 1.05
C HIS A 67 2.73 1.89 0.22
N GLU A 68 2.58 1.22 -0.92
CA GLU A 68 3.68 0.96 -1.83
C GLU A 68 3.22 1.09 -3.28
N THR A 69 3.98 1.86 -4.05
CA THR A 69 3.83 1.95 -5.50
C THR A 69 5.03 1.29 -6.15
N LEU A 70 4.77 0.35 -7.05
CA LEU A 70 5.79 -0.35 -7.84
C LEU A 70 5.71 0.12 -9.29
N ALA A 71 6.65 0.97 -9.72
CA ALA A 71 6.75 1.43 -11.11
C ALA A 71 7.67 0.50 -11.91
N ILE A 72 7.19 0.01 -13.07
CA ILE A 72 7.86 -1.02 -13.89
C ILE A 72 8.10 -0.58 -15.34
N HIS A 73 8.18 0.73 -15.60
CA HIS A 73 8.38 1.24 -16.96
C HIS A 73 9.81 1.02 -17.49
N THR A 74 10.78 0.76 -16.62
CA THR A 74 12.16 0.43 -16.99
C THR A 74 12.38 -1.08 -16.92
N PRO A 75 12.74 -1.76 -18.02
CA PRO A 75 12.97 -3.20 -18.02
C PRO A 75 13.99 -3.62 -16.96
N ASN A 76 13.65 -4.65 -16.17
CA ASN A 76 14.50 -5.23 -15.13
C ASN A 76 14.97 -4.25 -14.04
N GLN A 77 14.35 -3.07 -13.93
CA GLN A 77 14.67 -2.06 -12.92
C GLN A 77 13.39 -1.55 -12.25
N PRO A 78 12.75 -2.37 -11.40
CA PRO A 78 11.58 -1.94 -10.65
C PRO A 78 11.93 -0.79 -9.69
N ALA A 79 11.18 0.31 -9.77
CA ALA A 79 11.27 1.41 -8.83
C ALA A 79 10.18 1.29 -7.76
N VAL A 80 10.59 1.26 -6.50
CA VAL A 80 9.67 1.01 -5.38
C VAL A 80 9.58 2.21 -4.46
N LEU A 81 8.39 2.81 -4.40
CA LEU A 81 8.09 3.96 -3.54
C LEU A 81 7.27 3.46 -2.35
N ARG A 82 7.76 3.68 -1.13
CA ARG A 82 7.14 3.18 0.10
C ARG A 82 6.83 4.35 1.02
N GLY A 83 5.62 4.37 1.55
CA GLY A 83 5.21 5.24 2.64
C GLY A 83 4.65 4.40 3.79
N MET A 84 4.94 4.79 5.02
CA MET A 84 4.43 4.11 6.21
C MET A 84 3.97 5.14 7.23
N ARG A 85 2.80 4.91 7.83
CA ARG A 85 2.18 5.79 8.83
C ARG A 85 1.42 4.96 9.85
N SER A 86 1.36 5.45 11.08
CA SER A 86 0.53 4.85 12.12
C SER A 86 -0.95 5.21 11.94
N THR A 87 -1.84 4.42 12.54
CA THR A 87 -3.29 4.66 12.59
C THR A 87 -3.77 5.42 13.82
N ASP A 88 -2.89 5.64 14.81
CA ASP A 88 -3.18 6.43 16.01
C ASP A 88 -3.08 7.96 15.81
#